data_AF-A0A3N5N425-F1
#
_entry.id   AF-A0A3N5N425-F1
#
_cell.length_a   1.000
_cell.length_b   1.000
_cell.length_c   1.000
_cell.angle_alpha   90.00
_cell.angle_beta   90.00
_cell.angle_gamma   90.00
#
_symmetry.space_group_name_H-M   'P 1'
#
loop_
_entity.id
_entity.type
_entity.pdbx_description
1 polymer ?
#
loop_
_entity_poly.entity_id
_entity_poly.type
_entity_poly.pdbx_seq_one_letter_code
_entity_poly.pdbx_strand_id
1 'polypeptide(L)'
;GRTYKAYRGMGSVGAMARGSADRYFQQEVKDTLKLVPEGIEGQVPYKGPVDGVLHQLVGGLRAGMGYLGAANLAALRERARFVRISPAGVSEGHTHGVAMTREAPNYTRSV
;
A
#
# COMPACT_ATOMS: atom_id res chain seq x y z
N GLY A 1 5.70 23.78 4.04
CA GLY A 1 4.95 22.99 3.04
C GLY A 1 5.20 21.51 3.27
N ARG A 2 4.27 20.63 2.90
CA ARG A 2 4.47 19.17 2.91
C ARG A 2 5.19 18.74 1.62
N THR A 3 6.10 17.77 1.73
CA THR A 3 6.85 17.22 0.57
C THR A 3 6.16 15.98 0.03
N TYR A 4 6.14 15.85 -1.30
CA TYR A 4 5.44 14.78 -2.02
C TYR A 4 6.31 14.19 -3.12
N LYS A 5 5.97 12.98 -3.56
CA LYS A 5 6.54 12.33 -4.74
C LYS A 5 5.41 11.85 -5.66
N ALA A 6 5.62 11.97 -6.97
CA ALA A 6 4.68 11.43 -7.95
C ALA A 6 4.60 9.90 -7.84
N TYR A 7 3.39 9.37 -7.93
CA TYR A 7 3.10 7.94 -7.93
C TYR A 7 2.00 7.67 -8.95
N ARG A 8 2.14 6.63 -9.76
CA ARG A 8 1.19 6.31 -10.81
C ARG A 8 1.08 4.81 -11.04
N GLY A 9 -0.13 4.37 -11.38
CA GLY A 9 -0.35 3.02 -11.86
C GLY A 9 0.30 2.79 -13.22
N MET A 10 0.77 1.58 -13.49
CA MET A 10 1.34 1.25 -14.80
C MET A 10 0.31 1.31 -15.94
N GLY A 11 -0.98 1.25 -15.63
CA GLY A 11 -2.09 1.44 -16.57
C GLY A 11 -2.54 2.88 -16.70
N SER A 12 -1.79 3.86 -16.16
CA SER A 12 -2.09 5.27 -16.41
C SER A 12 -1.68 5.66 -17.82
N VAL A 13 -2.34 6.67 -18.38
CA VAL A 13 -2.03 7.17 -19.73
C VAL A 13 -0.55 7.56 -19.84
N GLY A 14 0.00 8.28 -18.87
CA GLY A 14 1.39 8.70 -18.90
C GLY A 14 2.38 7.55 -18.71
N ALA A 15 1.98 6.41 -18.12
CA ALA A 15 2.81 5.21 -18.04
C ALA A 15 2.73 4.42 -19.35
N MET A 16 1.52 4.21 -19.88
CA MET A 16 1.28 3.45 -21.10
C MET A 16 1.90 4.10 -22.33
N ALA A 17 1.81 5.44 -22.43
CA ALA A 17 2.50 6.23 -23.45
C ALA A 17 4.03 6.07 -23.42
N ARG A 18 4.59 5.57 -22.30
CA ARG A 18 6.02 5.31 -22.11
C ARG A 18 6.37 3.81 -22.08
N GLY A 19 5.52 2.98 -22.68
CA GLY A 19 5.84 1.58 -22.97
C GLY A 19 5.23 0.55 -22.02
N SER A 20 4.39 0.93 -21.06
CA SER A 20 3.67 -0.07 -20.25
C SER A 20 2.39 -0.60 -20.90
N ALA A 21 2.01 -0.10 -22.07
CA ALA A 21 0.79 -0.46 -22.78
C ALA A 21 0.68 -1.96 -23.15
N ASP A 22 1.81 -2.64 -23.38
CA ASP A 22 1.87 -4.09 -23.65
C ASP A 22 1.22 -4.91 -22.52
N ARG A 23 1.46 -4.51 -21.26
CA ARG A 23 0.86 -5.16 -20.08
C ARG A 23 -0.67 -5.08 -20.04
N TYR A 24 -1.25 -4.17 -20.82
CA TYR A 24 -2.68 -3.89 -20.91
C TYR A 24 -3.24 -4.20 -22.29
N PHE A 25 -2.49 -4.91 -23.14
CA PHE A 25 -2.89 -5.28 -24.50
C PHE A 25 -3.21 -4.09 -25.40
N GLN A 26 -2.58 -2.94 -25.14
CA GLN A 26 -2.79 -1.69 -25.88
C GLN A 26 -1.55 -1.24 -26.68
N GLN A 27 -0.60 -2.14 -26.92
CA GLN A 27 0.66 -1.81 -27.61
C GLN A 27 0.45 -1.32 -29.05
N GLU A 28 -0.58 -1.81 -29.74
CA GLU A 28 -0.89 -1.39 -31.12
C GLU A 28 -1.60 -0.02 -31.19
N VAL A 29 -2.05 0.51 -30.05
CA VAL A 29 -2.70 1.82 -29.96
C VAL A 29 -1.63 2.91 -30.00
N LYS A 30 -1.37 3.43 -31.21
CA LYS A 30 -0.36 4.49 -31.43
C LYS A 30 -0.80 5.86 -30.94
N ASP A 31 -2.10 6.11 -30.90
CA ASP A 31 -2.67 7.36 -30.43
C ASP A 31 -2.91 7.30 -28.92
N THR A 32 -2.14 8.06 -28.15
CA THR A 32 -2.24 8.10 -26.69
C THR A 32 -3.62 8.56 -26.20
N LEU A 33 -4.37 9.31 -27.01
CA LEU A 33 -5.74 9.74 -26.67
C LEU A 33 -6.76 8.61 -26.77
N LYS A 34 -6.42 7.51 -27.46
CA LYS A 34 -7.26 6.32 -27.61
C LYS A 34 -6.92 5.22 -26.60
N LEU A 35 -5.92 5.44 -25.75
CA LEU A 35 -5.62 4.53 -24.66
C LEU A 35 -6.78 4.51 -23.65
N VAL A 36 -7.15 3.32 -23.19
CA VAL A 36 -8.12 3.10 -22.12
C VAL A 36 -7.35 2.85 -20.83
N PRO A 37 -7.22 3.82 -19.93
CA PRO A 37 -6.42 3.66 -18.71
C PRO A 37 -7.12 2.82 -17.65
N GLU A 38 -6.36 1.89 -17.06
CA GLU A 38 -6.75 1.11 -15.87
C GLU A 38 -6.02 1.59 -14.60
N GLY A 39 -5.24 2.67 -14.71
CA GLY A 39 -4.50 3.27 -13.61
C GLY A 39 -4.63 4.79 -13.56
N ILE A 40 -4.46 5.34 -12.37
CA ILE A 40 -4.45 6.79 -12.13
C ILE A 40 -3.04 7.29 -11.85
N GLU A 41 -2.86 8.61 -11.97
CA GLU A 41 -1.66 9.32 -11.55
C GLU A 41 -1.99 10.19 -10.33
N GLY A 42 -1.04 10.30 -9.41
CA GLY A 42 -1.22 11.08 -8.20
C GLY A 42 0.10 11.33 -7.50
N GLN A 43 0.01 11.70 -6.23
CA GLN A 43 1.16 12.00 -5.39
C GLN A 43 1.01 11.36 -4.01
N VAL A 44 2.13 10.95 -3.43
CA VAL A 44 2.21 10.39 -2.09
C VAL A 44 3.13 11.24 -1.21
N PRO A 45 2.88 11.36 0.10
CA PRO A 45 3.78 12.05 1.02
C PRO A 45 5.19 11.44 0.98
N TYR A 46 6.21 12.28 1.09
CA TYR A 46 7.59 11.81 1.20
C TYR A 46 7.81 11.04 2.50
N LYS A 47 8.30 9.80 2.39
CA LYS A 47 8.50 8.88 3.52
C LYS A 47 9.93 8.79 4.05
N GLY A 48 10.87 9.61 3.53
CA GLY A 48 12.28 9.49 3.88
C GLY A 48 13.01 8.36 3.14
N PRO A 49 14.18 7.93 3.64
CA PRO A 49 14.92 6.78 3.14
C PRO A 49 14.12 5.47 3.27
N VAL A 50 14.37 4.53 2.34
CA VAL A 50 13.65 3.24 2.30
C VAL A 50 13.91 2.37 3.53
N ASP A 51 15.10 2.47 4.13
CA ASP A 51 15.50 1.69 5.31
C ASP A 51 14.52 1.85 6.49
N GLY A 52 14.13 3.10 6.80
CA GLY A 52 13.16 3.36 7.86
C GLY A 52 11.78 2.75 7.60
N VAL A 53 11.34 2.72 6.33
CA VAL A 53 10.08 2.08 5.93
C VAL A 53 10.17 0.57 6.11
N LEU A 54 11.28 -0.05 5.66
CA LEU A 54 11.51 -1.49 5.79
C LEU A 54 11.59 -1.91 7.27
N HIS A 55 12.26 -1.13 8.11
CA HIS A 55 12.35 -1.39 9.54
C HIS A 55 10.96 -1.48 10.19
N GLN A 56 10.07 -0.54 9.91
CA GLN A 56 8.70 -0.55 10.44
C GLN A 56 7.87 -1.74 9.90
N LEU A 57 7.99 -2.05 8.62
CA LEU A 57 7.29 -3.20 8.01
C LEU A 57 7.73 -4.53 8.61
N VAL A 58 9.05 -4.72 8.76
CA VAL A 58 9.61 -5.94 9.37
C VAL A 58 9.25 -6.01 10.86
N GLY A 59 9.27 -4.89 11.57
CA GLY A 59 8.83 -4.81 12.96
C GLY A 59 7.38 -5.27 13.15
N GLY A 60 6.46 -4.77 12.32
CA GLY A 60 5.05 -5.19 12.33
C GLY A 60 4.86 -6.68 12.01
N LEU A 61 5.58 -7.19 11.01
CA LEU A 61 5.55 -8.62 10.66
C LEU A 61 6.03 -9.50 11.83
N ARG A 62 7.14 -9.15 12.46
CA ARG A 62 7.70 -9.90 13.61
C ARG A 62 6.76 -9.87 14.81
N ALA A 63 6.13 -8.73 15.10
CA ALA A 63 5.11 -8.64 16.16
C ALA A 63 3.93 -9.58 15.87
N GLY A 64 3.41 -9.58 14.64
CA GLY A 64 2.37 -10.50 14.19
C GLY A 64 2.76 -11.98 14.31
N MET A 65 3.98 -12.33 13.89
CA MET A 65 4.54 -13.67 14.07
C MET A 65 4.65 -14.06 15.55
N GLY A 66 4.98 -13.11 16.43
CA GLY A 66 5.01 -13.29 17.87
C GLY A 66 3.64 -13.67 18.45
N TYR A 67 2.57 -12.97 18.08
CA TYR A 67 1.20 -13.29 18.52
C TYR A 67 0.76 -14.72 18.13
N LEU A 68 1.27 -15.22 17.00
CA LEU A 68 0.95 -16.55 16.47
C LEU A 68 1.97 -17.63 16.88
N GLY A 69 3.00 -17.27 17.64
CA GLY A 69 4.11 -18.15 17.99
C GLY A 69 4.85 -18.74 16.78
N ALA A 70 4.89 -18.03 15.66
CA ALA A 70 5.49 -18.50 14.41
C ALA A 70 6.97 -18.10 14.32
N ALA A 71 7.88 -19.07 14.41
CA ALA A 71 9.32 -18.82 14.37
C ALA A 71 9.86 -18.44 12.96
N ASN A 72 9.11 -18.76 11.90
CA ASN A 72 9.48 -18.49 10.52
C ASN A 72 8.23 -18.32 9.64
N LEU A 73 8.42 -17.96 8.36
CA LEU A 73 7.31 -17.71 7.43
C LEU A 73 6.51 -18.96 7.07
N ALA A 74 7.12 -20.15 7.10
CA ALA A 74 6.40 -21.41 6.88
C ALA A 74 5.44 -21.69 8.04
N ALA A 75 5.93 -21.58 9.27
CA ALA A 75 5.11 -21.70 10.48
C ALA A 75 4.01 -20.64 10.53
N LEU A 76 4.27 -19.41 10.08
CA LEU A 76 3.25 -18.36 9.99
C LEU A 76 2.11 -18.78 9.06
N ARG A 77 2.45 -19.25 7.86
CA ARG A 77 1.46 -19.70 6.86
C ARG A 77 0.64 -20.90 7.34
N GLU A 78 1.25 -21.81 8.09
CA GLU A 78 0.58 -23.00 8.64
C GLU A 78 -0.33 -22.66 9.83
N ARG A 79 0.14 -21.81 10.75
CA ARG A 79 -0.52 -21.51 12.02
C ARG A 79 -1.57 -20.41 11.93
N ALA A 80 -1.42 -19.46 11.00
CA ALA A 80 -2.33 -18.33 10.91
C ALA A 80 -3.78 -18.81 10.73
N ARG A 81 -4.67 -18.24 11.54
CA ARG A 81 -6.12 -18.41 11.42
C ARG A 81 -6.74 -17.02 11.36
N PHE A 82 -7.60 -16.82 10.37
CA PHE A 82 -8.26 -15.54 10.16
C PHE A 82 -9.71 -15.65 10.61
N VAL A 83 -10.24 -14.53 11.11
CA VAL A 83 -11.65 -14.38 11.45
C VAL A 83 -12.25 -13.31 10.56
N ARG A 84 -13.51 -13.50 10.16
CA ARG A 84 -14.26 -12.48 9.42
C ARG A 84 -14.86 -11.50 10.42
N ILE A 85 -14.70 -10.21 10.13
CA ILE A 85 -15.23 -9.13 10.96
C ILE A 85 -16.15 -8.25 10.11
N SER A 86 -17.07 -7.54 10.76
CA SER A 86 -17.94 -6.56 10.12
C SER A 86 -17.19 -5.24 9.84
N PRO A 87 -17.76 -4.31 9.05
CA PRO A 87 -17.21 -2.96 8.90
C PRO A 87 -17.04 -2.21 10.24
N ALA A 88 -17.90 -2.49 11.22
CA ALA A 88 -17.75 -1.96 12.57
C ALA A 88 -16.49 -2.49 13.25
N GLY A 89 -16.19 -3.80 13.12
CA GLY A 89 -14.95 -4.39 13.62
C GLY A 89 -13.69 -3.82 12.94
N VAL A 90 -13.78 -3.46 11.65
CA VAL A 90 -12.67 -2.75 10.97
C VAL A 90 -12.43 -1.37 11.59
N SER A 91 -13.52 -0.65 11.91
CA SER A 91 -13.44 0.67 12.54
C SER A 91 -12.90 0.59 13.97
N GLU A 92 -13.30 -0.43 14.71
CA GLU A 92 -12.78 -0.77 16.03
C GLU A 92 -11.28 -1.14 16.01
N GLY A 93 -10.81 -1.86 14.98
CA GLY A 93 -9.39 -2.22 14.86
C GLY A 93 -8.45 -1.04 14.60
N HIS A 94 -8.97 0.09 14.10
CA HIS A 94 -8.22 1.33 13.93
C HIS A 94 -8.29 2.20 15.20
N THR A 95 -7.42 3.20 15.32
CA THR A 95 -7.57 4.21 16.39
C THR A 95 -8.93 4.89 16.30
N HIS A 96 -9.69 4.86 17.39
CA HIS A 96 -11.04 5.44 17.49
C HIS A 96 -11.28 6.05 18.88
N GLY A 97 -12.23 6.97 18.99
CA GLY A 97 -12.59 7.62 20.26
C GLY A 97 -11.57 8.64 20.80
N VAL A 98 -10.46 8.89 20.09
CA VAL A 98 -9.41 9.84 20.48
C VAL A 98 -8.88 10.63 19.29
N ALA A 99 -8.43 11.86 19.55
CA ALA A 99 -7.74 12.68 18.55
C ALA A 99 -6.23 12.37 18.55
N MET A 100 -5.70 11.97 17.39
CA MET A 100 -4.26 11.81 17.21
C MET A 100 -3.58 13.19 17.19
N THR A 101 -2.64 13.40 18.12
CA THR A 101 -1.85 14.65 18.21
C THR A 101 -0.49 14.54 17.53
N ARG A 102 0.02 13.32 17.32
CA ARG A 102 1.26 13.01 16.61
C ARG A 102 1.08 11.76 15.77
N GLU A 103 1.64 11.77 14.57
CA GLU A 103 1.62 10.62 13.66
C GLU A 103 2.68 9.60 14.08
N ALA A 104 2.32 8.31 14.04
CA ALA A 104 3.26 7.22 14.25
C ALA A 104 3.91 6.82 12.90
N PRO A 105 5.16 6.35 12.91
CA PRO A 105 5.88 6.02 11.66
C PRO A 105 5.29 4.83 10.89
N ASN A 106 4.50 3.99 11.55
CA ASN A 106 3.85 2.81 10.98
C ASN A 106 2.32 2.93 10.88
N TYR A 107 1.74 4.08 11.23
CA TYR A 107 0.30 4.26 11.20
C TYR A 107 -0.07 5.67 10.75
N THR A 108 -0.72 5.73 9.60
CA THR A 108 -1.31 6.95 9.05
C THR A 108 -2.73 6.61 8.66
N ARG A 109 -3.70 7.34 9.20
CA ARG A 109 -5.07 7.25 8.71
C ARG A 109 -5.14 8.08 7.43
N SER A 110 -5.24 7.42 6.29
CA SER A 110 -5.70 8.08 5.07
C SER A 110 -7.14 8.50 5.32
N VAL A 111 -7.37 9.80 5.46
CA VAL A 111 -8.72 10.37 5.39
C VAL A 111 -9.12 10.46 3.93
#